data_AF-A0A151F9X0-F1
#
_entry.id   AF-A0A151F9X0-F1
#
_cell.length_a   1.000
_cell.length_b   1.000
_cell.length_c   1.000
_cell.angle_alpha   90.00
_cell.angle_beta   90.00
_cell.angle_gamma   90.00
#
_symmetry.space_group_name_H-M   'P 1'
#
loop_
_entity.id
_entity.type
_entity.pdbx_description
1 polymer ?
#
loop_
_entity_poly.entity_id
_entity_poly.type
_entity_poly.pdbx_seq_one_letter_code
_entity_poly.pdbx_strand_id
1 'polypeptide(L)'
;MTAPIEIFRKLFAEGELEELLEKAFETLRKYTEMIENPEKDSFNQAYRMAAFYSLDIAHIYDLLGDREKAEKHYRATIEYLDCADFQPLWIRIECLDVLGKHKEALEAALDDSHYTKLGLAKLYEKAGKHDVAREIYTELAMEQSKKAIKSKFLPLLFLQHASDLWARAQRTEEARKYNERAVKAWERMKDRIERSLHTIEEAWLFEEVGYIYEQAGKIEIAMNYYKKAKAEYELAYTEDFTATGAHQVDGDWDYYARCFYFQLPEILKIELSLEYSMMFDFRRIKYRMLNLEEKMRG
;
A
#
# COMPACT_ATOMS: atom_id res chain seq x y z
N MET A 1 4.13 19.99 8.93
CA MET A 1 3.80 18.86 8.05
C MET A 1 2.31 18.65 8.08
N THR A 2 1.67 18.73 6.91
CA THR A 2 0.26 18.40 6.71
C THR A 2 0.01 16.96 7.17
N ALA A 3 -1.06 16.71 7.92
CA ALA A 3 -1.37 15.35 8.38
C ALA A 3 -1.59 14.44 7.16
N PRO A 4 -1.13 13.16 7.17
CA PRO A 4 -1.25 12.25 6.03
C PRO A 4 -2.67 12.20 5.41
N ILE A 5 -3.69 12.31 6.26
CA ILE A 5 -5.10 12.30 5.87
C ILE A 5 -5.53 13.45 4.95
N GLU A 6 -4.95 14.64 5.11
CA GLU A 6 -5.30 15.80 4.25
C GLU A 6 -4.70 15.67 2.85
N ILE A 7 -3.57 14.96 2.71
CA ILE A 7 -3.04 14.62 1.39
C ILE A 7 -3.94 13.55 0.75
N PHE A 8 -4.39 12.55 1.51
CA PHE A 8 -5.30 11.53 1.00
C PHE A 8 -6.62 12.12 0.49
N ARG A 9 -7.20 13.09 1.20
CA ARG A 9 -8.40 13.82 0.72
C ARG A 9 -8.21 14.46 -0.64
N LYS A 10 -7.05 15.05 -0.89
CA LYS A 10 -6.72 15.67 -2.20
C LYS A 10 -6.57 14.65 -3.33
N LEU A 11 -6.53 13.35 -3.03
CA LEU A 11 -6.46 12.32 -4.07
C LEU A 11 -7.78 12.15 -4.79
N PHE A 12 -8.89 12.41 -4.12
CA PHE A 12 -10.24 12.23 -4.62
C PHE A 12 -10.80 13.55 -5.18
N ALA A 13 -11.71 13.46 -6.15
CA ALA A 13 -12.51 14.59 -6.60
C ALA A 13 -13.68 14.87 -5.63
N GLU A 14 -14.21 16.10 -5.67
CA GLU A 14 -15.16 16.63 -4.66
C GLU A 14 -16.46 15.81 -4.49
N GLY A 15 -16.92 15.10 -5.52
CA GLY A 15 -18.09 14.20 -5.46
C GLY A 15 -17.77 12.70 -5.60
N GLU A 16 -16.51 12.34 -5.80
CA GLU A 16 -16.10 10.94 -6.06
C GLU A 16 -16.32 10.05 -4.83
N LEU A 17 -15.97 10.55 -3.64
CA LEU A 17 -16.16 9.83 -2.39
C LEU A 17 -17.64 9.58 -2.08
N GLU A 18 -18.52 10.52 -2.42
CA GLU A 18 -19.96 10.37 -2.21
C GLU A 18 -20.56 9.30 -3.14
N GLU A 19 -20.14 9.28 -4.41
CA GLU A 19 -20.55 8.25 -5.36
C GLU A 19 -20.05 6.85 -4.95
N LEU A 20 -18.79 6.74 -4.53
CA LEU A 20 -18.22 5.49 -4.02
C LEU A 20 -18.95 5.03 -2.75
N LEU A 21 -19.29 5.96 -1.86
CA LEU A 21 -20.05 5.69 -0.64
C LEU A 21 -21.43 5.13 -0.96
N GLU A 22 -22.15 5.76 -1.91
CA GLU A 22 -23.46 5.29 -2.36
C GLU A 22 -23.40 3.88 -2.94
N LYS A 23 -22.42 3.62 -3.83
CA LYS A 23 -22.20 2.28 -4.40
C LYS A 23 -21.87 1.24 -3.33
N ALA A 24 -21.04 1.60 -2.36
CA ALA A 24 -20.66 0.72 -1.26
C ALA A 24 -21.87 0.37 -0.39
N PHE A 25 -22.72 1.36 -0.07
CA PHE A 25 -23.97 1.13 0.66
C PHE A 25 -24.97 0.27 -0.11
N GLU A 26 -25.16 0.54 -1.40
CA GLU A 26 -26.05 -0.27 -2.24
C GLU A 26 -25.60 -1.74 -2.26
N THR A 27 -24.29 -1.95 -2.38
CA THR A 27 -23.70 -3.29 -2.42
C THR A 27 -23.77 -3.99 -1.05
N LEU A 28 -23.44 -3.28 0.04
CA LEU A 28 -23.60 -3.79 1.40
C LEU A 28 -25.05 -4.20 1.67
N ARG A 29 -26.03 -3.40 1.21
CA ARG A 29 -27.46 -3.71 1.37
C ARG A 29 -27.82 -5.03 0.70
N LYS A 30 -27.37 -5.25 -0.54
CA LYS A 30 -27.61 -6.51 -1.27
C LYS A 30 -27.11 -7.72 -0.46
N TYR A 31 -25.91 -7.65 0.11
CA TYR A 31 -25.38 -8.75 0.92
C TYR A 31 -26.07 -8.90 2.28
N THR A 32 -26.54 -7.80 2.87
CA THR A 32 -27.34 -7.84 4.10
C THR A 32 -28.69 -8.53 3.85
N GLU A 33 -29.37 -8.21 2.74
CA GLU A 33 -30.62 -8.87 2.35
C GLU A 33 -30.44 -10.38 2.09
N MET A 34 -29.28 -10.78 1.54
CA MET A 34 -28.91 -12.19 1.36
C MET A 34 -28.65 -12.90 2.70
N ILE A 35 -28.11 -12.20 3.70
CA ILE A 35 -27.94 -12.73 5.07
C ILE A 35 -29.32 -12.94 5.71
N GLU A 36 -30.25 -12.01 5.53
CA GLU A 36 -31.61 -12.11 6.09
C GLU A 36 -32.45 -13.22 5.43
N ASN A 37 -32.16 -13.57 4.18
CA ASN A 37 -32.88 -14.60 3.41
C ASN A 37 -31.93 -15.70 2.88
N PRO A 38 -31.45 -16.60 3.77
CA PRO A 38 -30.35 -17.48 3.44
C PRO A 38 -30.75 -18.63 2.51
N GLU A 39 -30.19 -18.67 1.30
CA GLU A 39 -29.94 -19.92 0.60
C GLU A 39 -28.62 -20.53 1.12
N LYS A 40 -28.61 -21.84 1.42
CA LYS A 40 -27.54 -22.49 2.22
C LYS A 40 -26.12 -22.29 1.69
N ASP A 41 -25.92 -22.16 0.37
CA ASP A 41 -24.60 -22.12 -0.24
C ASP A 41 -24.02 -20.69 -0.40
N SER A 42 -24.85 -19.64 -0.27
CA SER A 42 -24.42 -18.23 -0.44
C SER A 42 -24.26 -17.46 0.89
N PHE A 43 -24.76 -18.01 1.99
CA PHE A 43 -24.83 -17.34 3.30
C PHE A 43 -23.45 -16.91 3.85
N ASN A 44 -22.46 -17.81 3.82
CA ASN A 44 -21.10 -17.51 4.31
C ASN A 44 -20.34 -16.55 3.38
N GLN A 45 -20.66 -16.55 2.10
CA GLN A 45 -20.10 -15.57 1.17
C GLN A 45 -20.67 -14.18 1.45
N ALA A 46 -21.95 -14.09 1.80
CA ALA A 46 -22.62 -12.82 2.07
C ALA A 46 -22.00 -12.07 3.27
N TYR A 47 -21.70 -12.76 4.38
CA TYR A 47 -21.00 -12.12 5.51
C TYR A 47 -19.61 -11.59 5.15
N ARG A 48 -18.84 -12.36 4.38
CA ARG A 48 -17.51 -11.91 3.94
C ARG A 48 -17.61 -10.67 3.06
N MET A 49 -18.51 -10.68 2.08
CA MET A 49 -18.70 -9.52 1.21
C MET A 49 -19.25 -8.31 1.99
N ALA A 50 -20.16 -8.52 2.94
CA ALA A 50 -20.63 -7.46 3.82
C ALA A 50 -19.48 -6.84 4.64
N ALA A 51 -18.56 -7.65 5.15
CA ALA A 51 -17.35 -7.16 5.82
C ALA A 51 -16.47 -6.29 4.90
N PHE A 52 -16.23 -6.75 3.65
CA PHE A 52 -15.46 -5.98 2.66
C PHE A 52 -16.07 -4.61 2.38
N TYR A 53 -17.38 -4.56 2.06
CA TYR A 53 -18.02 -3.28 1.75
C TYR A 53 -18.23 -2.40 2.97
N SER A 54 -18.41 -2.98 4.15
CA SER A 54 -18.41 -2.21 5.40
C SER A 54 -17.03 -1.59 5.68
N LEU A 55 -15.93 -2.28 5.33
CA LEU A 55 -14.58 -1.72 5.43
C LEU A 55 -14.40 -0.55 4.45
N ASP A 56 -14.79 -0.69 3.18
CA ASP A 56 -14.72 0.40 2.20
C ASP A 56 -15.50 1.63 2.68
N ILE A 57 -16.71 1.44 3.23
CA ILE A 57 -17.51 2.53 3.82
C ILE A 57 -16.76 3.20 4.98
N ALA A 58 -16.09 2.42 5.84
CA ALA A 58 -15.30 2.95 6.94
C ALA A 58 -14.15 3.82 6.44
N HIS A 59 -13.40 3.36 5.43
CA HIS A 59 -12.32 4.11 4.80
C HIS A 59 -12.83 5.40 4.16
N ILE A 60 -13.94 5.35 3.43
CA ILE A 60 -14.54 6.53 2.80
C ILE A 60 -14.97 7.55 3.86
N TYR A 61 -15.57 7.13 4.98
CA TYR A 61 -15.90 8.05 6.06
C TYR A 61 -14.67 8.66 6.73
N ASP A 62 -13.59 7.90 6.91
CA ASP A 62 -12.31 8.44 7.40
C ASP A 62 -11.78 9.54 6.45
N LEU A 63 -11.85 9.30 5.14
CA LEU A 63 -11.47 10.27 4.11
C LEU A 63 -12.38 11.50 4.14
N LEU A 64 -13.69 11.35 4.33
CA LEU A 64 -14.62 12.46 4.51
C LEU A 64 -14.45 13.20 5.85
N GLY A 65 -13.69 12.62 6.80
CA GLY A 65 -13.47 13.18 8.13
C GLY A 65 -14.58 12.88 9.14
N ASP A 66 -15.51 11.99 8.81
CA ASP A 66 -16.57 11.55 9.71
C ASP A 66 -16.12 10.33 10.53
N ARG A 67 -15.27 10.60 11.52
CA ARG A 67 -14.66 9.57 12.35
C ARG A 67 -15.67 8.71 13.11
N GLU A 68 -16.79 9.29 13.53
CA GLU A 68 -17.83 8.55 14.26
C GLU A 68 -18.46 7.48 13.36
N LYS A 69 -18.81 7.84 12.12
CA LYS A 69 -19.32 6.87 11.16
C LYS A 69 -18.28 5.86 10.72
N ALA A 70 -17.03 6.29 10.53
CA ALA A 70 -15.93 5.38 10.22
C ALA A 70 -15.77 4.31 11.32
N GLU A 71 -15.68 4.71 12.60
CA GLU A 71 -15.57 3.80 13.74
C GLU A 71 -16.75 2.84 13.85
N LYS A 72 -17.98 3.30 13.56
CA LYS A 72 -19.16 2.45 13.49
C LYS A 72 -19.00 1.35 12.44
N HIS A 73 -18.52 1.69 11.25
CA HIS A 73 -18.34 0.73 10.17
C HIS A 73 -17.16 -0.22 10.39
N TYR A 74 -16.05 0.21 10.99
CA TYR A 74 -14.99 -0.71 11.42
C TYR A 74 -15.49 -1.76 12.42
N ARG A 75 -16.37 -1.37 13.35
CA ARG A 75 -17.01 -2.32 14.28
C ARG A 75 -17.95 -3.29 13.57
N ALA A 76 -18.82 -2.76 12.71
CA ALA A 76 -19.72 -3.59 11.90
C ALA A 76 -18.95 -4.60 11.02
N THR A 77 -17.80 -4.20 10.47
CA THR A 77 -16.92 -5.11 9.73
C THR A 77 -16.46 -6.27 10.59
N ILE A 78 -16.02 -6.03 11.83
CA ILE A 78 -15.64 -7.10 12.76
C ILE A 78 -16.85 -8.00 13.07
N GLU A 79 -18.03 -7.42 13.31
CA GLU A 79 -19.27 -8.18 13.57
C GLU A 79 -19.65 -9.10 12.39
N TYR A 80 -19.54 -8.62 11.15
CA TYR A 80 -19.74 -9.47 9.98
C TYR A 80 -18.72 -10.61 9.89
N LEU A 81 -17.46 -10.35 10.24
CA LEU A 81 -16.41 -11.37 10.25
C LEU A 81 -16.65 -12.42 11.35
N ASP A 82 -17.14 -12.03 12.52
CA ASP A 82 -17.45 -12.96 13.61
C ASP A 82 -18.53 -13.99 13.20
N CYS A 83 -19.40 -13.63 12.27
CA CYS A 83 -20.42 -14.50 11.69
C CYS A 83 -19.97 -15.32 10.47
N ALA A 84 -18.77 -15.06 9.93
CA ALA A 84 -18.26 -15.75 8.74
C ALA A 84 -17.44 -17.00 9.10
N ASP A 85 -17.73 -18.13 8.44
CA ASP A 85 -16.96 -19.38 8.60
C ASP A 85 -15.47 -19.24 8.21
N PHE A 86 -15.18 -18.36 7.25
CA PHE A 86 -13.81 -18.00 6.88
C PHE A 86 -13.59 -16.51 7.14
N GLN A 87 -12.59 -16.21 7.96
CA GLN A 87 -12.29 -14.86 8.39
C GLN A 87 -11.00 -14.40 7.70
N PRO A 88 -11.06 -13.43 6.77
CA PRO A 88 -9.86 -12.74 6.31
C PRO A 88 -9.21 -11.98 7.48
N LEU A 89 -8.25 -12.62 8.15
CA LEU A 89 -7.64 -12.11 9.39
C LEU A 89 -7.02 -10.73 9.21
N TRP A 90 -6.51 -10.42 8.02
CA TRP A 90 -5.98 -9.08 7.71
C TRP A 90 -7.02 -7.95 7.83
N ILE A 91 -8.29 -8.17 7.46
CA ILE A 91 -9.37 -7.17 7.62
C ILE A 91 -9.62 -6.93 9.10
N ARG A 92 -9.71 -8.02 9.88
CA ARG A 92 -9.90 -7.91 11.33
C ARG A 92 -8.74 -7.14 11.97
N ILE A 93 -7.50 -7.50 11.63
CA ILE A 93 -6.29 -6.86 12.16
C ILE A 93 -6.30 -5.36 11.85
N GLU A 94 -6.65 -4.97 10.63
CA GLU A 94 -6.77 -3.56 10.25
C GLU A 94 -7.84 -2.83 11.07
N CYS A 95 -9.05 -3.39 11.17
CA CYS A 95 -10.13 -2.78 11.94
C CYS A 95 -9.74 -2.61 13.42
N LEU A 96 -9.16 -3.64 14.03
CA LEU A 96 -8.69 -3.59 15.41
C LEU A 96 -7.60 -2.53 15.59
N ASP A 97 -6.67 -2.44 14.65
CA ASP A 97 -5.58 -1.48 14.68
C ASP A 97 -6.07 -0.03 14.57
N VAL A 98 -6.99 0.28 13.64
CA VAL A 98 -7.60 1.61 13.51
C VAL A 98 -8.43 1.98 14.75
N LEU A 99 -9.10 1.01 15.36
CA LEU A 99 -9.85 1.19 16.61
C LEU A 99 -8.94 1.30 17.86
N GLY A 100 -7.61 1.28 17.71
CA GLY A 100 -6.66 1.39 18.82
C GLY A 100 -6.51 0.12 19.66
N LYS A 101 -7.07 -1.01 19.21
CA LYS A 101 -7.02 -2.31 19.87
C LYS A 101 -5.75 -3.08 19.47
N HIS A 102 -4.59 -2.45 19.58
CA HIS A 102 -3.32 -2.98 19.05
C HIS A 102 -2.91 -4.33 19.65
N LYS A 103 -3.30 -4.64 20.89
CA LYS A 103 -3.05 -5.95 21.51
C LYS A 103 -3.87 -7.05 20.84
N GLU A 104 -5.17 -6.84 20.66
CA GLU A 104 -6.07 -7.77 19.96
C GLU A 104 -5.61 -7.96 18.50
N ALA A 105 -5.21 -6.86 17.84
CA ALA A 105 -4.66 -6.91 16.49
C ALA A 105 -3.39 -7.76 16.41
N LEU A 106 -2.49 -7.64 17.39
CA LEU A 106 -1.27 -8.43 17.47
C LEU A 106 -1.55 -9.92 17.74
N GLU A 107 -2.51 -10.23 18.61
CA GLU A 107 -2.94 -11.61 18.87
C GLU A 107 -3.51 -12.26 17.60
N ALA A 108 -4.45 -11.59 16.92
CA ALA A 108 -4.99 -12.06 15.65
C ALA A 108 -3.91 -12.26 14.57
N ALA A 109 -2.89 -11.41 14.54
CA ALA A 109 -1.77 -11.52 13.61
C ALA A 109 -0.82 -12.67 13.91
N LEU A 110 -0.66 -13.06 15.18
CA LEU A 110 0.16 -14.20 15.58
C LEU A 110 -0.52 -15.55 15.26
N ASP A 111 -1.86 -15.55 15.22
CA ASP A 111 -2.66 -16.72 14.84
C ASP A 111 -2.72 -16.93 13.31
N ASP A 112 -2.39 -15.91 12.52
CA ASP A 112 -2.33 -15.99 11.06
C ASP A 112 -0.95 -16.44 10.57
N SER A 113 -0.83 -17.70 10.14
CA SER A 113 0.41 -18.27 9.61
C SER A 113 0.93 -17.57 8.34
N HIS A 114 0.09 -16.80 7.65
CA HIS A 114 0.43 -16.07 6.43
C HIS A 114 0.74 -14.60 6.70
N TYR A 115 0.58 -14.13 7.96
CA TYR A 115 0.84 -12.75 8.28
C TYR A 115 2.32 -12.43 8.17
N THR A 116 2.62 -11.31 7.52
CA THR A 116 4.00 -10.98 7.17
C THR A 116 4.79 -10.58 8.42
N LYS A 117 6.07 -10.96 8.49
CA LYS A 117 7.00 -10.47 9.52
C LYS A 117 7.02 -8.94 9.59
N LEU A 118 6.89 -8.28 8.44
CA LEU A 118 6.83 -6.82 8.36
C LEU A 118 5.57 -6.26 9.02
N GLY A 119 4.41 -6.88 8.77
CA GLY A 119 3.16 -6.56 9.44
C GLY A 119 3.27 -6.74 10.95
N LEU A 120 3.84 -7.87 11.42
CA LEU A 120 4.09 -8.11 12.83
C LEU A 120 4.96 -7.01 13.46
N ALA A 121 6.05 -6.60 12.81
CA ALA A 121 6.91 -5.53 13.31
C ALA A 121 6.14 -4.21 13.49
N LYS A 122 5.27 -3.85 12.54
CA LYS A 122 4.40 -2.67 12.65
C LYS A 122 3.43 -2.76 13.83
N LEU A 123 2.80 -3.93 14.03
CA LEU A 123 1.91 -4.15 15.16
C LEU A 123 2.65 -4.14 16.50
N TYR A 124 3.86 -4.70 16.56
CA TYR A 124 4.73 -4.62 17.73
C TYR A 124 5.06 -3.16 18.09
N GLU A 125 5.39 -2.34 17.09
CA GLU A 125 5.63 -0.91 17.28
C GLU A 125 4.40 -0.20 17.84
N LYS A 126 3.21 -0.41 17.25
CA LYS A 126 1.94 0.19 17.72
C LYS A 126 1.52 -0.30 19.10
N ALA A 127 1.86 -1.54 19.46
CA ALA A 127 1.65 -2.09 20.79
C ALA A 127 2.72 -1.63 21.83
N GLY A 128 3.64 -0.73 21.46
CA GLY A 128 4.69 -0.19 22.33
C GLY A 128 5.89 -1.12 22.55
N LYS A 129 5.97 -2.25 21.83
CA LYS A 129 7.07 -3.22 21.90
C LYS A 129 8.18 -2.88 20.89
N HIS A 130 8.74 -1.68 21.02
CA HIS A 130 9.66 -1.10 20.04
C HIS A 130 10.94 -1.92 19.82
N ASP A 131 11.49 -2.54 20.86
CA ASP A 131 12.73 -3.31 20.72
C ASP A 131 12.54 -4.56 19.86
N VAL A 132 11.42 -5.28 20.05
CA VAL A 132 11.03 -6.43 19.22
C VAL A 132 10.82 -5.99 17.77
N ALA A 133 10.12 -4.87 17.55
CA ALA A 133 9.91 -4.34 16.21
C ALA A 133 11.25 -4.01 15.50
N ARG A 134 12.17 -3.34 16.20
CA ARG A 134 13.50 -2.97 15.67
C ARG A 134 14.36 -4.18 15.32
N GLU A 135 14.31 -5.25 16.11
CA GLU A 135 15.00 -6.51 15.81
C GLU A 135 14.47 -7.13 14.52
N ILE A 136 13.14 -7.25 14.39
CA ILE A 136 12.52 -7.78 13.16
C ILE A 136 12.87 -6.91 11.94
N TYR A 137 12.78 -5.57 12.06
CA TYR A 137 13.18 -4.67 10.97
C TYR A 137 14.65 -4.85 10.57
N THR A 138 15.54 -5.04 11.55
CA THR A 138 16.97 -5.28 11.33
C THR A 138 17.19 -6.59 10.57
N GLU A 139 16.54 -7.68 10.99
CA GLU A 139 16.62 -8.97 10.29
C GLU A 139 16.15 -8.84 8.84
N LEU A 140 14.98 -8.24 8.62
CA LEU A 140 14.43 -8.01 7.28
C LEU A 140 15.36 -7.14 6.43
N ALA A 141 15.96 -6.09 7.00
CA ALA A 141 16.90 -5.23 6.29
C ALA A 141 18.14 -6.01 5.82
N MET A 142 18.66 -6.91 6.66
CA MET A 142 19.77 -7.80 6.28
C MET A 142 19.37 -8.80 5.19
N GLU A 143 18.15 -9.34 5.22
CA GLU A 143 17.63 -10.21 4.17
C GLU A 143 17.54 -9.47 2.82
N GLN A 144 16.95 -8.28 2.79
CA GLN A 144 16.87 -7.46 1.57
C GLN A 144 18.27 -7.10 1.04
N SER A 145 19.19 -6.79 1.94
CA SER A 145 20.59 -6.52 1.59
C SER A 145 21.25 -7.68 0.85
N LYS A 146 20.97 -8.93 1.27
CA LYS A 146 21.49 -10.14 0.62
C LYS A 146 20.84 -10.33 -0.76
N LYS A 147 19.54 -10.06 -0.90
CA LYS A 147 18.84 -10.12 -2.20
C LYS A 147 19.39 -9.10 -3.20
N ALA A 148 19.69 -7.88 -2.76
CA ALA A 148 20.30 -6.85 -3.59
C ALA A 148 21.64 -7.30 -4.22
N ILE A 149 22.43 -8.10 -3.52
CA ILE A 149 23.71 -8.62 -4.03
C ILE A 149 23.48 -9.70 -5.10
N LYS A 150 22.40 -10.47 -4.98
CA LYS A 150 22.07 -11.59 -5.90
C LYS A 150 21.29 -11.15 -7.13
N SER A 151 20.50 -10.07 -7.03
CA SER A 151 19.66 -9.58 -8.13
C SER A 151 20.50 -9.02 -9.28
N LYS A 152 20.17 -9.43 -10.50
CA LYS A 152 20.84 -9.00 -11.75
C LYS A 152 20.09 -7.90 -12.51
N PHE A 153 18.77 -7.79 -12.30
CA PHE A 153 17.92 -6.90 -13.09
C PHE A 153 17.73 -5.55 -12.40
N LEU A 154 17.12 -5.51 -11.21
CA LEU A 154 16.84 -4.27 -10.47
C LEU A 154 17.33 -4.32 -9.01
N PRO A 155 18.66 -4.42 -8.76
CA PRO A 155 19.22 -4.43 -7.41
C PRO A 155 18.92 -3.15 -6.62
N LEU A 156 18.63 -2.03 -7.30
CA LEU A 156 18.26 -0.76 -6.67
C LEU A 156 17.01 -0.89 -5.78
N LEU A 157 16.04 -1.72 -6.17
CA LEU A 157 14.77 -1.87 -5.45
C LEU A 157 14.98 -2.54 -4.09
N PHE A 158 15.78 -3.62 -4.07
CA PHE A 158 16.18 -4.29 -2.84
C PHE A 158 17.04 -3.39 -1.94
N LEU A 159 17.91 -2.55 -2.53
CA LEU A 159 18.70 -1.58 -1.77
C LEU A 159 17.81 -0.53 -1.12
N GLN A 160 16.80 -0.01 -1.83
CA GLN A 160 15.88 0.97 -1.28
C GLN A 160 14.99 0.36 -0.20
N HIS A 161 14.45 -0.84 -0.42
CA HIS A 161 13.67 -1.52 0.61
C HIS A 161 14.52 -1.81 1.87
N ALA A 162 15.79 -2.23 1.70
CA ALA A 162 16.70 -2.36 2.84
C ALA A 162 16.91 -1.03 3.57
N SER A 163 17.05 0.09 2.84
CA SER A 163 17.15 1.43 3.43
C SER A 163 15.94 1.75 4.30
N ASP A 164 14.73 1.54 3.80
CA ASP A 164 13.48 1.82 4.53
C ASP A 164 13.36 0.98 5.80
N LEU A 165 13.78 -0.28 5.76
CA LEU A 165 13.79 -1.17 6.91
C LEU A 165 14.85 -0.74 7.95
N TRP A 166 16.04 -0.32 7.51
CA TRP A 166 17.04 0.25 8.41
C TRP A 166 16.54 1.52 9.09
N ALA A 167 15.82 2.38 8.36
CA ALA A 167 15.23 3.58 8.94
C ALA A 167 14.19 3.24 10.03
N ARG A 168 13.31 2.26 9.77
CA ARG A 168 12.33 1.75 10.75
C ARG A 168 13.00 1.07 11.95
N ALA A 169 14.15 0.43 11.74
CA ALA A 169 14.99 -0.09 12.82
C ALA A 169 15.73 1.01 13.63
N GLN A 170 15.54 2.30 13.31
CA GLN A 170 16.25 3.44 13.88
C GLN A 170 17.77 3.40 13.68
N ARG A 171 18.19 2.83 12.55
CA ARG A 171 19.58 2.73 12.08
C ARG A 171 19.80 3.72 10.93
N THR A 172 19.80 5.01 11.26
CA THR A 172 19.75 6.11 10.29
C THR A 172 20.97 6.13 9.36
N GLU A 173 22.16 5.81 9.86
CA GLU A 173 23.38 5.82 9.06
C GLU A 173 23.39 4.66 8.05
N GLU A 174 22.92 3.48 8.46
CA GLU A 174 22.71 2.34 7.58
C GLU A 174 21.65 2.67 6.52
N ALA A 175 20.52 3.28 6.89
CA ALA A 175 19.51 3.71 5.93
C ALA A 175 20.12 4.63 4.86
N ARG A 176 20.81 5.71 5.27
CA ARG A 176 21.47 6.65 4.37
C ARG A 176 22.45 5.95 3.42
N LYS A 177 23.30 5.06 3.95
CA LYS A 177 24.24 4.27 3.15
C LYS A 177 23.55 3.42 2.08
N TYR A 178 22.42 2.79 2.40
CA TYR A 178 21.69 1.95 1.45
C TYR A 178 20.94 2.75 0.40
N ASN A 179 20.33 3.87 0.77
CA ASN A 179 19.73 4.79 -0.19
C ASN A 179 20.78 5.37 -1.17
N GLU A 180 21.95 5.80 -0.68
CA GLU A 180 23.04 6.26 -1.55
C GLU A 180 23.51 5.17 -2.52
N ARG A 181 23.51 3.91 -2.09
CA ARG A 181 23.82 2.76 -2.95
C ARG A 181 22.73 2.54 -4.00
N ALA A 182 21.46 2.72 -3.66
CA ALA A 182 20.34 2.61 -4.60
C ALA A 182 20.45 3.68 -5.70
N VAL A 183 20.71 4.95 -5.32
CA VAL A 183 20.99 6.04 -6.27
C VAL A 183 22.16 5.69 -7.19
N LYS A 184 23.30 5.24 -6.64
CA LYS A 184 24.47 4.85 -7.43
C LYS A 184 24.22 3.64 -8.33
N ALA A 185 23.31 2.74 -7.96
CA ALA A 185 22.92 1.60 -8.79
C ALA A 185 22.12 2.08 -9.99
N TRP A 186 21.10 2.92 -9.76
CA TRP A 186 20.31 3.55 -10.82
C TRP A 186 21.19 4.32 -11.83
N GLU A 187 22.06 5.20 -11.34
CA GLU A 187 22.92 6.03 -12.19
C GLU A 187 23.86 5.21 -13.10
N ARG A 188 24.23 3.99 -12.68
CA ARG A 188 25.08 3.10 -13.48
C ARG A 188 24.31 2.31 -14.55
N MET A 189 23.00 2.17 -14.39
CA MET A 189 22.19 1.28 -15.23
C MET A 189 21.11 1.97 -16.04
N LYS A 190 20.75 3.23 -15.72
CA LYS A 190 19.69 3.98 -16.40
C LYS A 190 19.86 4.07 -17.92
N ASP A 191 21.10 4.14 -18.41
CA ASP A 191 21.41 4.21 -19.85
C ASP A 191 21.44 2.81 -20.52
N ARG A 192 21.24 1.73 -19.75
CA ARG A 192 21.31 0.32 -20.20
C ARG A 192 20.00 -0.43 -20.05
N ILE A 193 18.97 0.22 -19.50
CA ILE A 193 17.66 -0.39 -19.23
C ILE A 193 16.81 -0.53 -20.52
N GLU A 194 17.28 -0.05 -21.66
CA GLU A 194 16.54 -0.07 -22.92
C GLU A 194 16.41 -1.46 -23.60
N ARG A 195 15.15 -1.98 -23.61
CA ARG A 195 14.35 -2.43 -24.79
C ARG A 195 13.35 -3.56 -24.53
N SER A 196 13.16 -4.01 -23.29
CA SER A 196 12.22 -5.11 -22.98
C SER A 196 11.18 -4.82 -21.92
N LEU A 197 11.14 -3.60 -21.37
CA LEU A 197 10.08 -3.22 -20.44
C LEU A 197 8.84 -2.75 -21.22
N HIS A 198 7.68 -3.17 -20.77
CA HIS A 198 6.42 -2.57 -21.23
C HIS A 198 6.19 -1.22 -20.58
N THR A 199 5.35 -0.41 -21.21
CA THR A 199 4.98 0.94 -20.75
C THR A 199 4.59 0.98 -19.27
N ILE A 200 3.80 0.02 -18.78
CA ILE A 200 3.41 -0.04 -17.37
C ILE A 200 4.58 -0.32 -16.42
N GLU A 201 5.56 -1.10 -16.86
CA GLU A 201 6.76 -1.44 -16.07
C GLU A 201 7.73 -0.26 -16.02
N GLU A 202 7.80 0.53 -17.08
CA GLU A 202 8.53 1.80 -17.10
C GLU A 202 7.89 2.81 -16.13
N ALA A 203 6.56 2.88 -16.07
CA ALA A 203 5.85 3.71 -15.09
C ALA A 203 6.22 3.34 -13.65
N TRP A 204 6.15 2.05 -13.32
CA TRP A 204 6.54 1.52 -12.00
C TRP A 204 8.00 1.83 -11.67
N LEU A 205 8.92 1.57 -12.61
CA LEU A 205 10.35 1.83 -12.43
C LEU A 205 10.62 3.32 -12.17
N PHE A 206 10.02 4.21 -12.95
CA PHE A 206 10.19 5.65 -12.76
C PHE A 206 9.64 6.11 -11.42
N GLU A 207 8.53 5.53 -10.96
CA GLU A 207 8.01 5.84 -9.62
C GLU A 207 9.01 5.44 -8.52
N GLU A 208 9.59 4.24 -8.58
CA GLU A 208 10.59 3.79 -7.60
C GLU A 208 11.85 4.63 -7.63
N VAL A 209 12.33 5.00 -8.81
CA VAL A 209 13.48 5.88 -8.95
C VAL A 209 13.16 7.26 -8.35
N GLY A 210 11.95 7.76 -8.57
CA GLY A 210 11.46 8.97 -7.91
C GLY A 210 11.52 8.85 -6.38
N TYR A 211 11.05 7.73 -5.82
CA TYR A 211 11.10 7.46 -4.39
C TYR A 211 12.52 7.36 -3.84
N ILE A 212 13.42 6.70 -4.56
CA ILE A 212 14.85 6.61 -4.18
C ILE A 212 15.46 8.00 -4.10
N TYR A 213 15.17 8.87 -5.06
CA TYR A 213 15.65 10.25 -5.06
C TYR A 213 15.00 11.11 -3.98
N GLU A 214 13.73 10.88 -3.67
CA GLU A 214 13.02 11.52 -2.56
C GLU A 214 13.70 11.17 -1.23
N GLN A 215 13.95 9.88 -0.97
CA GLN A 215 14.64 9.42 0.25
C GLN A 215 16.10 9.91 0.33
N ALA A 216 16.71 10.22 -0.82
CA ALA A 216 18.04 10.83 -0.90
C ALA A 216 18.04 12.36 -0.66
N GLY A 217 16.88 12.98 -0.45
CA GLY A 217 16.72 14.43 -0.32
C GLY A 217 16.91 15.19 -1.64
N LYS A 218 16.91 14.51 -2.79
CA LYS A 218 17.07 15.13 -4.12
C LYS A 218 15.70 15.42 -4.75
N ILE A 219 15.00 16.35 -4.12
CA ILE A 219 13.57 16.63 -4.33
C ILE A 219 13.23 16.98 -5.79
N GLU A 220 14.01 17.86 -6.43
CA GLU A 220 13.76 18.23 -7.84
C GLU A 220 13.90 17.06 -8.81
N ILE A 221 14.88 16.18 -8.57
CA ILE A 221 15.11 14.97 -9.37
C ILE A 221 13.95 13.98 -9.16
N ALA A 222 13.53 13.78 -7.90
CA ALA A 222 12.40 12.94 -7.56
C ALA A 222 11.12 13.39 -8.27
N MET A 223 10.83 14.70 -8.24
CA MET A 223 9.66 15.28 -8.92
C MET A 223 9.68 15.03 -10.43
N ASN A 224 10.85 15.14 -11.06
CA ASN A 224 11.00 14.85 -12.49
C ASN A 224 10.66 13.38 -12.82
N TYR A 225 11.13 12.44 -11.98
CA TYR A 225 10.80 11.02 -12.15
C TYR A 225 9.33 10.72 -11.90
N TYR A 226 8.69 11.34 -10.90
CA TYR A 226 7.26 11.18 -10.68
C TYR A 226 6.42 11.72 -11.85
N LYS A 227 6.82 12.83 -12.47
CA LYS A 227 6.17 13.33 -13.69
C LYS A 227 6.30 12.36 -14.86
N LYS A 228 7.48 11.72 -15.02
CA LYS A 228 7.67 10.67 -16.03
C LYS A 228 6.78 9.47 -15.75
N ALA A 229 6.78 8.95 -14.52
CA ALA A 229 5.93 7.84 -14.12
C ALA A 229 4.45 8.12 -14.41
N LYS A 230 3.96 9.31 -14.07
CA LYS A 230 2.59 9.73 -14.40
C LYS A 230 2.29 9.67 -15.90
N ALA A 231 3.20 10.16 -16.74
CA ALA A 231 3.04 10.13 -18.19
C ALA A 231 3.02 8.70 -18.74
N GLU A 232 3.88 7.81 -18.21
CA GLU A 232 3.88 6.40 -18.63
C GLU A 232 2.63 5.64 -18.14
N TYR A 233 2.10 5.93 -16.94
CA TYR A 233 0.79 5.38 -16.54
C TYR A 233 -0.31 5.82 -17.50
N GLU A 234 -0.36 7.12 -17.83
CA GLU A 234 -1.34 7.64 -18.80
C GLU A 234 -1.22 6.95 -20.16
N LEU A 235 0.00 6.71 -20.64
CA LEU A 235 0.22 6.00 -21.89
C LEU A 235 -0.20 4.53 -21.79
N ALA A 236 0.24 3.81 -20.76
CA ALA A 236 -0.05 2.38 -20.56
C ALA A 236 -1.55 2.07 -20.51
N TYR A 237 -2.37 2.98 -19.96
CA TYR A 237 -3.83 2.82 -19.91
C TYR A 237 -4.58 3.37 -21.12
N THR A 238 -3.87 3.97 -22.09
CA THR A 238 -4.42 4.32 -23.42
C THR A 238 -4.09 3.30 -24.50
N GLU A 239 -3.07 2.46 -24.28
CA GLU A 239 -2.70 1.37 -25.17
C GLU A 239 -3.65 0.16 -24.97
N ASP A 240 -3.91 -0.60 -26.05
CA ASP A 240 -4.76 -1.80 -26.02
C ASP A 240 -4.26 -2.80 -24.97
N PHE A 241 -5.18 -3.53 -24.31
CA PHE A 241 -5.00 -4.33 -23.09
C PHE A 241 -3.75 -5.24 -23.06
N THR A 242 -3.21 -5.62 -24.22
CA THR A 242 -1.93 -6.33 -24.37
C THR A 242 -0.71 -5.60 -23.79
N ALA A 243 -0.74 -4.27 -23.61
CA ALA A 243 0.31 -3.48 -22.96
C ALA A 243 0.21 -3.45 -21.42
N THR A 244 -0.93 -3.89 -20.86
CA THR A 244 -1.15 -4.04 -19.40
C THR A 244 -0.77 -5.44 -18.88
N GLY A 245 -0.47 -6.37 -19.79
CA GLY A 245 0.07 -7.68 -19.44
C GLY A 245 1.55 -7.54 -19.10
N ALA A 246 1.87 -7.43 -17.81
CA ALA A 246 3.25 -7.42 -17.31
C ALA A 246 4.05 -8.53 -18.01
N HIS A 247 5.15 -8.15 -18.67
CA HIS A 247 6.15 -9.13 -18.97
C HIS A 247 6.72 -9.50 -17.60
N GLN A 248 6.48 -10.72 -17.15
CA GLN A 248 7.24 -11.32 -16.07
C GLN A 248 8.68 -11.53 -16.57
N VAL A 249 9.41 -10.45 -16.90
CA VAL A 249 10.77 -10.46 -17.45
C VAL A 249 11.69 -11.26 -16.52
N ASP A 250 11.34 -11.34 -15.23
CA ASP A 250 11.98 -12.20 -14.24
C ASP A 250 11.03 -12.88 -13.22
N GLY A 251 9.71 -12.64 -13.28
CA GLY A 251 8.74 -13.17 -12.30
C GLY A 251 8.77 -12.48 -10.92
N ASP A 252 9.56 -11.42 -10.75
CA ASP A 252 9.72 -10.72 -9.47
C ASP A 252 8.76 -9.52 -9.29
N TRP A 253 7.94 -9.17 -10.28
CA TRP A 253 7.00 -8.03 -10.16
C TRP A 253 5.98 -8.18 -9.03
N ASP A 254 5.49 -9.39 -8.73
CA ASP A 254 4.64 -9.63 -7.55
C ASP A 254 5.38 -9.38 -6.22
N TYR A 255 6.70 -9.52 -6.24
CA TYR A 255 7.56 -9.17 -5.12
C TYR A 255 7.79 -7.65 -5.05
N TYR A 256 8.00 -7.00 -6.19
CA TYR A 256 8.17 -5.55 -6.27
C TYR A 256 6.90 -4.79 -5.92
N ALA A 257 5.74 -5.21 -6.43
CA ALA A 257 4.42 -4.70 -6.08
C ALA A 257 4.26 -4.66 -4.55
N ARG A 258 4.56 -5.77 -3.87
CA ARG A 258 4.56 -5.81 -2.39
C ARG A 258 5.47 -4.75 -1.77
N CYS A 259 6.66 -4.50 -2.34
CA CYS A 259 7.55 -3.44 -1.85
C CYS A 259 6.91 -2.04 -2.01
N PHE A 260 6.30 -1.73 -3.17
CA PHE A 260 5.54 -0.49 -3.38
C PHE A 260 4.46 -0.29 -2.33
N TYR A 261 3.70 -1.35 -2.03
CA TYR A 261 2.60 -1.27 -1.07
C TYR A 261 3.06 -0.84 0.33
N PHE A 262 4.31 -1.12 0.70
CA PHE A 262 4.85 -0.77 2.02
C PHE A 262 5.50 0.61 2.11
N GLN A 263 5.72 1.28 0.97
CA GLN A 263 6.32 2.61 0.92
C GLN A 263 5.30 3.73 1.13
N LEU A 264 4.01 3.47 0.87
CA LEU A 264 2.94 4.41 1.19
C LEU A 264 2.45 4.17 2.61
N PRO A 265 2.30 5.23 3.43
CA PRO A 265 1.52 5.13 4.65
C PRO A 265 0.07 4.78 4.28
N GLU A 266 -0.57 3.89 5.03
CA GLU A 266 -2.03 3.70 5.00
C GLU A 266 -2.62 3.36 3.61
N ILE A 267 -1.88 2.60 2.80
CA ILE A 267 -2.26 2.29 1.41
C ILE A 267 -3.65 1.65 1.25
N LEU A 268 -4.07 0.88 2.25
CA LEU A 268 -5.39 0.25 2.29
C LEU A 268 -6.53 1.26 2.38
N LYS A 269 -6.27 2.50 2.83
CA LYS A 269 -7.28 3.56 2.84
C LYS A 269 -7.56 4.17 1.47
N ILE A 270 -6.71 3.92 0.48
CA ILE A 270 -6.84 4.50 -0.87
C ILE A 270 -7.04 3.45 -1.98
N GLU A 271 -6.95 2.17 -1.63
CA GLU A 271 -7.27 1.02 -2.45
C GLU A 271 -8.65 0.49 -2.03
N LEU A 272 -9.71 1.03 -2.64
CA LEU A 272 -11.09 0.61 -2.33
C LEU A 272 -11.48 -0.59 -3.20
N SER A 273 -12.21 -1.55 -2.63
CA SER A 273 -12.55 -2.81 -3.33
C SER A 273 -13.44 -2.61 -4.56
N LEU A 274 -14.12 -1.46 -4.64
CA LEU A 274 -15.02 -1.06 -5.72
C LEU A 274 -14.32 -0.50 -6.96
N GLU A 275 -12.99 -0.40 -6.95
CA GLU A 275 -12.25 0.36 -7.96
C GLU A 275 -11.30 -0.50 -8.79
N TYR A 276 -11.04 -0.03 -10.01
CA TYR A 276 -10.06 -0.64 -10.89
C TYR A 276 -8.64 -0.33 -10.42
N SER A 277 -7.72 -1.28 -10.59
CA SER A 277 -6.30 -1.13 -10.25
C SER A 277 -5.64 0.11 -10.87
N MET A 278 -6.10 0.56 -12.04
CA MET A 278 -5.69 1.81 -12.68
C MET A 278 -5.88 3.04 -11.78
N MET A 279 -7.02 3.14 -11.09
CA MET A 279 -7.30 4.29 -10.22
C MET A 279 -6.33 4.35 -9.05
N PHE A 280 -5.95 3.19 -8.53
CA PHE A 280 -4.97 3.08 -7.47
C PHE A 280 -3.58 3.57 -7.93
N ASP A 281 -3.12 3.17 -9.12
CA ASP A 281 -1.85 3.64 -9.68
C ASP A 281 -1.83 5.17 -9.85
N PHE A 282 -2.92 5.76 -10.37
CA PHE A 282 -3.05 7.22 -10.49
C PHE A 282 -3.07 7.96 -9.15
N ARG A 283 -3.76 7.42 -8.14
CA ARG A 283 -3.78 8.01 -6.80
C ARG A 283 -2.44 7.90 -6.11
N ARG A 284 -1.76 6.76 -6.26
CA ARG A 284 -0.42 6.54 -5.72
C ARG A 284 0.55 7.57 -6.29
N ILE A 285 0.63 7.74 -7.61
CA ILE A 285 1.55 8.72 -8.19
C ILE A 285 1.18 10.16 -7.82
N LYS A 286 -0.12 10.48 -7.77
CA LYS A 286 -0.62 11.79 -7.30
C LYS A 286 -0.22 12.05 -5.84
N TYR A 287 -0.32 11.06 -4.96
CA TYR A 287 0.12 11.15 -3.58
C TYR A 287 1.62 11.48 -3.48
N ARG A 288 2.46 10.75 -4.23
CA ARG A 288 3.91 11.00 -4.27
C ARG A 288 4.22 12.46 -4.64
N MET A 289 3.58 12.95 -5.70
CA MET A 289 3.77 14.31 -6.18
C MET A 289 3.30 15.36 -5.15
N LEU A 290 2.09 15.22 -4.61
CA LEU A 290 1.56 16.14 -3.60
C LEU A 290 2.40 16.15 -2.31
N ASN A 291 2.80 14.98 -1.83
CA ASN A 291 3.67 14.87 -0.66
C ASN A 291 5.00 15.59 -0.88
N LEU A 292 5.57 15.48 -2.09
CA LEU A 292 6.81 16.13 -2.44
C LEU A 292 6.64 17.65 -2.58
N GLU A 293 5.53 18.13 -3.16
CA GLU A 293 5.20 19.56 -3.21
C GLU A 293 5.08 20.17 -1.81
N GLU A 294 4.44 19.47 -0.88
CA GLU A 294 4.35 19.92 0.53
C GLU A 294 5.72 19.98 1.19
N LYS A 295 6.63 19.04 0.90
CA LYS A 295 8.03 19.08 1.35
C LYS A 295 8.84 20.21 0.72
N MET A 296 8.46 20.72 -0.45
CA MET A 296 9.12 21.87 -1.09
C MET A 296 8.62 23.21 -0.53
N ARG A 297 7.43 23.24 0.08
CA ARG A 297 6.80 24.44 0.65
C ARG A 297 7.24 24.74 2.08
N GLY A 298 7.87 23.79 2.78
CA GLY A 298 8.33 23.92 4.16
C GLY A 298 9.76 23.41 4.35
#